data_AF-A0AB72ZK55-F1
#
_entry.id   AF-A0AB72ZK55-F1
#
_cell.length_a   1.000
_cell.length_b   1.000
_cell.length_c   1.000
_cell.angle_alpha   90.00
_cell.angle_beta   90.00
_cell.angle_gamma   90.00
#
_symmetry.space_group_name_H-M   'P 1'
#
loop_
_entity.id
_entity.type
_entity.pdbx_description
1 polymer ?
#
loop_
_entity_poly.entity_id
_entity_poly.type
_entity_poly.pdbx_seq_one_letter_code
_entity_poly.pdbx_strand_id
1 'polypeptide(L)'
;YQQGLTLQAVPPSGMHDSGMESVWDLSSAHQVVEKSVSTGDYNYRTATADLTAGADITRGDTTTYGEAYHYADNYLTAGSEGREPESESGAFYARLRHERYLNNQARFAGVANAAALAPGQELNVTGNDVPAQFGKGVIITRITSHARRDRSYEVHFEAIPYSEDYCFRPALIRKPTMAGTLPARVTSTTANDTYGHIDKDGRYRVNLMFDRDSWESGYES
;
A
#
# COMPACT_ATOMS: atom_id res chain seq x y z
N TYR A 1 5.00 4.55 13.80
CA TYR A 1 4.58 5.95 13.56
C TYR A 1 5.30 6.85 14.55
N GLN A 2 5.40 8.16 14.29
CA GLN A 2 5.93 9.10 15.30
C GLN A 2 4.88 9.31 16.40
N GLN A 3 5.34 9.41 17.65
CA GLN A 3 4.48 9.60 18.81
C GLN A 3 3.62 10.87 18.62
N GLY A 4 2.31 10.69 18.82
CA GLY A 4 1.29 11.57 18.24
C GLY A 4 1.00 12.88 18.94
N LEU A 5 0.39 13.80 18.20
CA LEU A 5 -0.18 15.05 18.70
C LEU A 5 -1.51 14.73 19.42
N THR A 6 -1.75 15.35 20.57
CA THR A 6 -3.03 15.24 21.28
C THR A 6 -3.79 16.56 21.17
N LEU A 7 -4.95 16.55 20.54
CA LEU A 7 -5.80 17.73 20.36
C LEU A 7 -7.13 17.57 21.09
N GLN A 8 -7.72 18.70 21.52
CA GLN A 8 -9.05 18.70 22.10
C GLN A 8 -10.10 18.94 21.01
N ALA A 9 -11.20 18.19 21.05
CA ALA A 9 -12.35 18.41 20.18
C ALA A 9 -13.17 19.61 20.67
N VAL A 10 -12.94 20.77 20.07
CA VAL A 10 -13.61 22.02 20.42
C VAL A 10 -13.98 22.75 19.13
N PRO A 11 -15.28 22.95 18.83
CA PRO A 11 -15.70 23.78 17.72
C PRO A 11 -15.21 25.22 17.94
N PRO A 12 -14.83 25.95 16.88
CA PRO A 12 -14.53 27.38 16.99
C PRO A 12 -15.83 28.15 17.26
N SER A 13 -16.27 28.21 18.51
CA SER A 13 -17.44 28.96 18.94
C SER A 13 -17.04 30.37 19.37
N GLY A 14 -17.38 31.36 18.54
CA GLY A 14 -17.28 32.78 18.90
C GLY A 14 -15.86 33.35 18.93
N MET A 15 -15.33 33.72 17.76
CA MET A 15 -14.21 34.65 17.50
C MET A 15 -12.84 34.43 18.21
N HIS A 16 -12.68 33.49 19.15
CA HIS A 16 -11.40 33.27 19.86
C HIS A 16 -11.17 31.79 20.20
N ASP A 17 -10.09 31.19 19.67
CA ASP A 17 -9.66 29.82 20.05
C ASP A 17 -8.83 29.78 21.36
N SER A 18 -8.75 30.91 22.08
CA SER A 18 -7.89 31.09 23.28
C SER A 18 -6.39 30.78 23.08
N GLY A 19 -5.93 30.67 21.83
CA GLY A 19 -4.55 30.32 21.46
C GLY A 19 -4.25 28.83 21.58
N MET A 20 -5.26 27.96 21.67
CA MET A 20 -5.07 26.52 21.83
C MET A 20 -5.38 25.76 20.53
N GLU A 21 -4.49 24.84 20.19
CA GLU A 21 -4.73 23.93 19.07
C GLU A 21 -5.89 22.97 19.40
N SER A 22 -6.83 22.86 18.48
CA SER A 22 -8.05 22.06 18.61
C SER A 22 -8.41 21.38 17.29
N VAL A 23 -9.37 20.47 17.39
CA VAL A 23 -9.95 19.77 16.25
C VAL A 23 -11.47 19.87 16.27
N TRP A 24 -12.09 19.94 15.10
CA TRP A 24 -13.54 19.99 14.93
C TRP A 24 -13.95 19.37 13.59
N ASP A 25 -15.25 19.35 13.33
CA ASP A 25 -15.84 18.76 12.11
C ASP A 25 -15.38 17.31 11.85
N LEU A 26 -15.29 16.54 12.94
CA LEU A 26 -14.84 15.15 12.91
C LEU A 26 -15.89 14.27 12.24
N SER A 27 -15.45 13.46 11.28
CA SER A 27 -16.29 12.51 10.56
C SER A 27 -15.62 11.15 10.44
N SER A 28 -16.46 10.11 10.39
CA SER A 28 -16.06 8.71 10.21
C SER A 28 -16.90 8.07 9.11
N ALA A 29 -16.24 7.48 8.14
CA ALA A 29 -16.87 6.70 7.07
C ALA A 29 -16.37 5.26 7.13
N HIS A 30 -17.29 4.30 7.01
CA HIS A 30 -16.98 2.87 7.07
C HIS A 30 -17.52 2.17 5.83
N GLN A 31 -16.80 1.15 5.38
CA GLN A 31 -17.25 0.25 4.31
C GLN A 31 -16.82 -1.18 4.60
N VAL A 32 -17.58 -2.14 4.08
CA VAL A 32 -17.22 -3.56 4.15
C VAL A 32 -16.06 -3.81 3.18
N VAL A 33 -15.06 -4.53 3.66
CA VAL A 33 -13.88 -4.93 2.89
C VAL A 33 -13.68 -6.44 2.99
N GLU A 34 -12.80 -6.94 2.15
CA GLU A 34 -12.48 -8.35 2.01
C GLU A 34 -11.89 -8.91 3.30
N LYS A 35 -12.40 -10.07 3.71
CA LYS A 35 -12.00 -10.74 4.96
C LYS A 35 -10.66 -11.46 4.82
N SER A 36 -10.38 -11.99 3.64
CA SER A 36 -9.14 -12.70 3.35
C SER A 36 -8.68 -12.46 1.92
N VAL A 37 -7.39 -12.67 1.70
CA VAL A 37 -6.78 -12.65 0.38
C VAL A 37 -6.13 -13.99 0.11
N SER A 38 -6.32 -14.50 -1.10
CA SER A 38 -5.61 -15.68 -1.61
C SER A 38 -4.87 -15.30 -2.89
N THR A 39 -3.68 -15.87 -3.05
CA THR A 39 -2.79 -15.64 -4.19
C THR A 39 -2.39 -16.97 -4.80
N GLY A 40 -2.20 -16.99 -6.11
CA GLY A 40 -1.66 -18.13 -6.85
C GLY A 40 -0.69 -17.68 -7.93
N ASP A 41 0.29 -18.53 -8.24
CA ASP A 41 1.21 -18.30 -9.35
C ASP A 41 1.70 -19.63 -9.95
N TYR A 42 2.52 -19.56 -10.99
CA TYR A 42 3.12 -20.71 -11.63
C TYR A 42 4.61 -20.48 -11.90
N ASN A 43 5.43 -21.43 -11.44
CA ASN A 43 6.86 -21.44 -11.73
C ASN A 43 7.21 -22.70 -12.54
N TYR A 44 7.52 -22.50 -13.82
CA TYR A 44 7.86 -23.61 -14.73
C TYR A 44 9.07 -24.43 -14.30
N ARG A 45 10.00 -23.84 -13.53
CA ARG A 45 11.20 -24.55 -13.02
C ARG A 45 10.85 -25.58 -11.95
N THR A 46 9.74 -25.35 -11.26
CA THR A 46 9.18 -26.21 -10.21
C THR A 46 7.70 -26.41 -10.47
N ALA A 47 7.36 -26.94 -11.65
CA ALA A 47 6.00 -26.94 -12.18
C ALA A 47 4.95 -27.65 -11.29
N THR A 48 5.38 -28.56 -10.41
CA THR A 48 4.52 -29.28 -9.47
C THR A 48 4.43 -28.63 -8.08
N ALA A 49 5.16 -27.54 -7.85
CA ALA A 49 5.12 -26.84 -6.57
C ALA A 49 3.78 -26.12 -6.39
N ASP A 50 3.19 -26.25 -5.20
CA ASP A 50 2.05 -25.42 -4.82
C ASP A 50 2.54 -24.01 -4.50
N LEU A 51 2.08 -23.07 -5.32
CA LEU A 51 2.37 -21.65 -5.16
C LEU A 51 1.17 -20.89 -4.63
N THR A 52 0.19 -21.57 -4.03
CA THR A 52 -0.93 -20.92 -3.36
C THR A 52 -0.49 -20.37 -2.01
N ALA A 53 -0.90 -19.14 -1.69
CA ALA A 53 -0.67 -18.52 -0.39
C ALA A 53 -1.83 -17.61 0.00
N GLY A 54 -2.08 -17.45 1.30
CA GLY A 54 -3.17 -16.63 1.83
C GLY A 54 -2.71 -15.56 2.82
N ALA A 55 -3.66 -14.71 3.23
CA ALA A 55 -3.50 -13.83 4.37
C ALA A 55 -4.85 -13.46 4.99
N ASP A 56 -5.00 -13.68 6.30
CA ASP A 56 -6.07 -13.13 7.13
C ASP A 56 -5.46 -12.33 8.31
N ILE A 57 -5.58 -11.00 8.26
CA ILE A 57 -5.07 -10.06 9.27
C ILE A 57 -6.21 -9.56 10.17
N THR A 58 -7.46 -9.92 9.89
CA THR A 58 -8.66 -9.41 10.58
C THR A 58 -8.75 -9.84 12.04
N ARG A 59 -8.04 -10.91 12.42
CA ARG A 59 -8.12 -11.55 13.76
C ARG A 59 -9.55 -11.88 14.19
N GLY A 60 -10.41 -12.24 13.24
CA GLY A 60 -11.80 -12.61 13.51
C GLY A 60 -12.76 -11.43 13.54
N ASP A 61 -12.38 -10.27 12.99
CA ASP A 61 -13.30 -9.14 12.76
C ASP A 61 -14.52 -9.61 11.94
N THR A 62 -15.71 -9.45 12.52
CA THR A 62 -16.99 -9.85 11.93
C THR A 62 -17.56 -8.83 10.96
N THR A 63 -16.91 -7.66 10.81
CA THR A 63 -17.34 -6.58 9.91
C THR A 63 -16.74 -6.67 8.50
N THR A 64 -15.91 -7.68 8.25
CA THR A 64 -15.34 -8.00 6.93
C THR A 64 -16.04 -9.19 6.30
N TYR A 65 -16.01 -9.28 4.96
CA TYR A 65 -16.70 -10.36 4.25
C TYR A 65 -16.02 -10.73 2.92
N GLY A 66 -16.09 -12.02 2.56
CA GLY A 66 -15.62 -12.52 1.27
C GLY A 66 -14.10 -12.72 1.19
N GLU A 67 -13.68 -13.26 0.04
CA GLU A 67 -12.28 -13.57 -0.28
C GLU A 67 -11.89 -12.86 -1.58
N ALA A 68 -10.73 -12.21 -1.59
CA ALA A 68 -10.12 -11.68 -2.81
C ALA A 68 -9.04 -12.63 -3.34
N TYR A 69 -9.32 -13.29 -4.46
CA TYR A 69 -8.36 -14.13 -5.16
C TYR A 69 -7.57 -13.35 -6.21
N HIS A 70 -6.24 -13.48 -6.21
CA HIS A 70 -5.33 -12.88 -7.18
C HIS A 70 -4.41 -13.93 -7.79
N TYR A 71 -4.09 -13.79 -9.07
CA TYR A 71 -3.18 -14.69 -9.77
C TYR A 71 -2.10 -13.89 -10.51
N ALA A 72 -0.91 -14.49 -10.64
CA ALA A 72 0.25 -13.94 -11.36
C ALA A 72 0.81 -12.65 -10.74
N ASP A 73 1.24 -12.74 -9.48
CA ASP A 73 1.97 -11.66 -8.80
C ASP A 73 3.50 -11.73 -9.02
N ASN A 74 3.97 -12.72 -9.80
CA ASN A 74 5.34 -12.99 -10.20
C ASN A 74 6.27 -13.39 -9.05
N TYR A 75 5.77 -14.15 -8.07
CA TYR A 75 6.61 -14.73 -7.03
C TYR A 75 7.06 -16.15 -7.40
N LEU A 76 8.23 -16.54 -6.91
CA LEU A 76 8.81 -17.86 -7.19
C LEU A 76 8.60 -18.87 -6.05
N THR A 77 8.16 -18.40 -4.88
CA THR A 77 7.89 -19.19 -3.68
C THR A 77 6.59 -18.75 -3.02
N ALA A 78 5.77 -19.69 -2.55
CA ALA A 78 4.54 -19.37 -1.82
C ALA A 78 4.83 -18.58 -0.52
N GLY A 79 5.91 -18.97 0.19
CA GLY A 79 6.20 -18.45 1.51
C GLY A 79 5.21 -18.96 2.57
N SER A 80 5.40 -18.53 3.81
CA SER A 80 4.51 -18.85 4.93
C SER A 80 3.72 -17.64 5.38
N GLU A 81 2.47 -17.86 5.79
CA GLU A 81 1.66 -16.82 6.41
C GLU A 81 2.26 -16.39 7.74
N GLY A 82 2.13 -15.10 8.06
CA GLY A 82 2.62 -14.58 9.34
C GLY A 82 2.60 -13.06 9.41
N ARG A 83 3.10 -12.54 10.54
CA ARG A 83 3.28 -11.09 10.74
C ARG A 83 4.29 -10.49 9.76
N GLU A 84 5.35 -11.25 9.48
CA GLU A 84 6.48 -10.84 8.64
C GLU A 84 6.76 -11.96 7.64
N PRO A 85 5.92 -12.11 6.58
CA PRO A 85 6.14 -13.11 5.55
C PRO A 85 7.43 -12.80 4.77
N GLU A 86 8.02 -13.85 4.18
CA GLU A 86 9.23 -13.74 3.35
C GLU A 86 9.02 -12.73 2.22
N SER A 87 9.96 -11.80 2.05
CA SER A 87 9.84 -10.74 1.03
C SER A 87 9.69 -11.35 -0.36
N GLU A 88 8.79 -10.77 -1.17
CA GLU A 88 8.48 -11.21 -2.54
C GLU A 88 7.91 -12.63 -2.67
N SER A 89 7.47 -13.25 -1.58
CA SER A 89 6.69 -14.49 -1.60
C SER A 89 5.19 -14.25 -1.87
N GLY A 90 4.44 -15.30 -2.20
CA GLY A 90 2.99 -15.25 -2.31
C GLY A 90 2.30 -14.71 -1.05
N ALA A 91 2.70 -15.21 0.14
CA ALA A 91 2.19 -14.75 1.43
C ALA A 91 2.48 -13.26 1.68
N PHE A 92 3.63 -12.76 1.22
CA PHE A 92 3.96 -11.34 1.30
C PHE A 92 3.04 -10.47 0.44
N TYR A 93 2.76 -10.88 -0.80
CA TYR A 93 1.83 -10.16 -1.67
C TYR A 93 0.38 -10.26 -1.18
N ALA A 94 -0.05 -11.42 -0.71
CA ALA A 94 -1.37 -11.62 -0.09
C ALA A 94 -1.56 -10.68 1.11
N ARG A 95 -0.57 -10.62 2.00
CA ARG A 95 -0.55 -9.70 3.15
C ARG A 95 -0.63 -8.25 2.71
N LEU A 96 0.23 -7.81 1.78
CA LEU A 96 0.26 -6.43 1.29
C LEU A 96 -1.09 -5.98 0.70
N ARG A 97 -1.77 -6.88 -0.02
CA ARG A 97 -3.12 -6.64 -0.56
C ARG A 97 -4.16 -6.57 0.55
N HIS A 98 -4.13 -7.49 1.51
CA HIS A 98 -5.07 -7.50 2.61
C HIS A 98 -4.95 -6.23 3.47
N GLU A 99 -3.73 -5.81 3.82
CA GLU A 99 -3.52 -4.54 4.54
C GLU A 99 -4.09 -3.34 3.74
N ARG A 100 -4.02 -3.36 2.41
CA ARG A 100 -4.62 -2.30 1.58
C ARG A 100 -6.15 -2.32 1.63
N TYR A 101 -6.79 -3.49 1.64
CA TYR A 101 -8.23 -3.60 1.84
C TYR A 101 -8.64 -3.08 3.22
N LEU A 102 -7.97 -3.52 4.29
CA LEU A 102 -8.23 -3.06 5.66
C LEU A 102 -8.04 -1.56 5.83
N ASN A 103 -7.04 -0.96 5.18
CA ASN A 103 -6.88 0.48 5.17
C ASN A 103 -8.13 1.20 4.64
N ASN A 104 -8.90 0.62 3.72
CA ASN A 104 -10.13 1.23 3.19
C ASN A 104 -11.35 1.05 4.11
N GLN A 105 -11.32 0.12 5.06
CA GLN A 105 -12.47 -0.24 5.90
C GLN A 105 -13.03 0.93 6.70
N ALA A 106 -12.14 1.78 7.24
CA ALA A 106 -12.51 2.95 8.01
C ALA A 106 -11.66 4.17 7.60
N ARG A 107 -12.34 5.27 7.29
CA ARG A 107 -11.74 6.56 6.93
C ARG A 107 -12.23 7.63 7.90
N PHE A 108 -11.31 8.44 8.37
CA PHE A 108 -11.57 9.52 9.30
C PHE A 108 -11.17 10.83 8.66
N ALA A 109 -11.92 11.89 8.94
CA ALA A 109 -11.57 13.23 8.48
C ALA A 109 -11.95 14.26 9.54
N GLY A 110 -11.33 15.43 9.45
CA GLY A 110 -11.65 16.56 10.31
C GLY A 110 -10.87 17.80 9.93
N VAL A 111 -11.06 18.85 10.73
CA VAL A 111 -10.37 20.13 10.58
C VAL A 111 -9.65 20.45 11.89
N ALA A 112 -8.40 20.90 11.79
CA ALA A 112 -7.61 21.35 12.92
C ALA A 112 -6.92 22.70 12.61
N ASN A 113 -6.55 23.46 13.64
CA ASN A 113 -5.69 24.66 13.53
C ASN A 113 -4.21 24.34 13.85
N ALA A 114 -3.85 23.08 14.07
CA ALA A 114 -2.50 22.69 14.48
C ALA A 114 -1.49 22.76 13.33
N ALA A 115 -0.49 23.63 13.44
CA ALA A 115 0.52 23.83 12.40
C ALA A 115 1.54 22.68 12.34
N ALA A 116 1.71 21.95 13.44
CA ALA A 116 2.61 20.82 13.54
C ALA A 116 2.02 19.51 12.96
N LEU A 117 0.74 19.51 12.59
CA LEU A 117 0.05 18.33 12.07
C LEU A 117 0.61 17.95 10.69
N ALA A 118 1.09 16.72 10.56
CA ALA A 118 1.71 16.21 9.34
C ALA A 118 1.27 14.77 9.04
N PRO A 119 1.23 14.35 7.76
CA PRO A 119 1.02 12.95 7.41
C PRO A 119 2.06 12.03 8.05
N GLY A 120 1.62 10.85 8.49
CA GLY A 120 2.45 9.86 9.19
C GLY A 120 2.50 10.02 10.71
N GLN A 121 1.91 11.08 11.25
CA GLN A 121 1.71 11.25 12.69
C GLN A 121 0.45 10.52 13.17
N GLU A 122 0.50 10.05 14.41
CA GLU A 122 -0.69 9.68 15.16
C GLU A 122 -1.36 10.94 15.73
N LEU A 123 -2.69 11.00 15.66
CA LEU A 123 -3.51 12.04 16.28
C LEU A 123 -4.42 11.36 17.30
N ASN A 124 -4.31 11.80 18.54
CA ASN A 124 -5.21 11.44 19.63
C ASN A 124 -6.15 12.61 19.91
N VAL A 125 -7.45 12.35 19.93
CA VAL A 125 -8.45 13.40 20.18
C VAL A 125 -9.13 13.18 21.52
N THR A 126 -9.18 14.23 22.32
CA THR A 126 -9.84 14.23 23.64
C THR A 126 -11.09 15.10 23.62
N GLY A 127 -12.12 14.74 24.40
CA GLY A 127 -13.37 15.48 24.48
C GLY A 127 -14.56 14.57 24.81
N ASN A 128 -15.69 15.17 25.17
CA ASN A 128 -16.88 14.42 25.61
C ASN A 128 -17.69 13.82 24.44
N ASP A 129 -17.72 14.48 23.28
CA ASP A 129 -18.51 14.07 22.10
C ASP A 129 -17.61 13.74 20.90
N VAL A 130 -16.60 12.89 21.13
CA VAL A 130 -15.62 12.48 20.09
C VAL A 130 -15.94 11.07 19.61
N PRO A 131 -15.98 10.80 18.29
CA PRO A 131 -16.14 9.43 17.81
C PRO A 131 -15.02 8.53 18.36
N ALA A 132 -15.39 7.39 18.91
CA ALA A 132 -14.51 6.56 19.76
C ALA A 132 -13.15 6.23 19.13
N GLN A 133 -13.09 6.10 17.81
CA GLN A 133 -11.83 5.78 17.12
C GLN A 133 -10.79 6.91 17.20
N PHE A 134 -11.20 8.18 17.19
CA PHE A 134 -10.28 9.30 17.37
C PHE A 134 -9.66 9.35 18.78
N GLY A 135 -10.37 8.83 19.78
CA GLY A 135 -9.85 8.68 21.15
C GLY A 135 -8.88 7.51 21.32
N LYS A 136 -8.93 6.51 20.42
CA LYS A 136 -7.99 5.38 20.36
C LYS A 136 -6.74 5.67 19.53
N GLY A 137 -6.72 6.80 18.83
CA GLY A 137 -5.67 7.18 17.90
C GLY A 137 -6.02 6.90 16.43
N VAL A 138 -5.73 7.90 15.60
CA VAL A 138 -5.81 7.81 14.14
C VAL A 138 -4.49 8.23 13.50
N ILE A 139 -4.08 7.59 12.40
CA ILE A 139 -2.89 7.98 11.65
C ILE A 139 -3.28 8.91 10.51
N ILE A 140 -2.67 10.10 10.46
CA ILE A 140 -2.89 11.07 9.41
C ILE A 140 -2.29 10.56 8.10
N THR A 141 -3.09 10.47 7.04
CA THR A 141 -2.66 10.00 5.71
C THR A 141 -2.57 11.14 4.70
N ARG A 142 -3.39 12.18 4.86
CA ARG A 142 -3.43 13.35 3.97
C ARG A 142 -3.73 14.60 4.78
N ILE A 143 -3.12 15.72 4.40
CA ILE A 143 -3.49 17.05 4.89
C ILE A 143 -3.71 18.00 3.73
N THR A 144 -4.50 19.03 3.95
CA THR A 144 -4.68 20.17 3.03
C THR A 144 -4.80 21.43 3.88
N SER A 145 -3.71 22.19 3.93
CA SER A 145 -3.64 23.42 4.71
C SER A 145 -4.15 24.62 3.91
N HIS A 146 -4.91 25.47 4.58
CA HIS A 146 -5.45 26.71 4.05
C HIS A 146 -5.04 27.85 4.98
N ALA A 147 -4.41 28.87 4.42
CA ALA A 147 -4.10 30.12 5.12
C ALA A 147 -4.27 31.29 4.17
N ARG A 148 -4.90 32.37 4.65
CA ARG A 148 -5.02 33.63 3.91
C ARG A 148 -4.85 34.80 4.87
N ARG A 149 -4.72 36.03 4.34
CA ARG A 149 -4.68 37.23 5.19
C ARG A 149 -6.03 37.55 5.85
N ASP A 150 -7.12 37.07 5.25
CA ASP A 150 -8.51 37.25 5.66
C ASP A 150 -9.12 36.00 6.31
N ARG A 151 -8.34 34.93 6.49
CA ARG A 151 -8.79 33.66 7.08
C ARG A 151 -7.71 33.03 7.95
N SER A 152 -8.11 32.55 9.13
CA SER A 152 -7.26 31.78 10.03
C SER A 152 -6.68 30.52 9.36
N TYR A 153 -5.57 30.03 9.90
CA TYR A 153 -4.97 28.79 9.43
C TYR A 153 -5.86 27.59 9.79
N GLU A 154 -6.17 26.78 8.79
CA GLU A 154 -6.96 25.57 8.93
C GLU A 154 -6.32 24.42 8.15
N VAL A 155 -6.30 23.23 8.74
CA VAL A 155 -5.80 22.00 8.15
C VAL A 155 -6.93 21.00 8.08
N HIS A 156 -7.37 20.71 6.85
CA HIS A 156 -8.25 19.58 6.61
C HIS A 156 -7.39 18.33 6.53
N PHE A 157 -7.72 17.30 7.31
CA PHE A 157 -6.96 16.06 7.31
C PHE A 157 -7.84 14.85 7.01
N GLU A 158 -7.20 13.82 6.46
CA GLU A 158 -7.74 12.46 6.37
C GLU A 158 -6.85 11.50 7.15
N ALA A 159 -7.45 10.47 7.71
CA ALA A 159 -6.77 9.53 8.57
C ALA A 159 -7.37 8.11 8.50
N ILE A 160 -6.61 7.16 9.03
CA ILE A 160 -7.01 5.76 9.24
C ILE A 160 -6.93 5.40 10.71
N PRO A 161 -7.58 4.32 11.18
CA PRO A 161 -7.34 3.79 12.52
C PRO A 161 -5.85 3.54 12.76
N TYR A 162 -5.36 3.87 13.95
CA TYR A 162 -4.13 3.26 14.42
C TYR A 162 -4.33 1.75 14.63
N SER A 163 -3.37 0.95 14.17
CA SER A 163 -3.35 -0.50 14.31
C SER A 163 -1.90 -0.97 14.46
N GLU A 164 -1.66 -1.94 15.34
CA GLU A 164 -0.35 -2.62 15.49
C GLU A 164 -0.18 -3.80 14.54
N ASP A 165 -1.27 -4.18 13.86
CA ASP A 165 -1.37 -5.40 13.07
C ASP A 165 -1.11 -5.16 11.59
N TYR A 166 -1.37 -3.95 11.11
CA TYR A 166 -1.16 -3.56 9.73
C TYR A 166 -0.79 -2.08 9.61
N CYS A 167 -0.09 -1.75 8.53
CA CYS A 167 0.36 -0.39 8.24
C CYS A 167 -0.46 0.24 7.11
N PHE A 168 -0.36 1.57 7.01
CA PHE A 168 -0.86 2.29 5.83
C PHE A 168 -0.23 1.74 4.54
N ARG A 169 -1.06 1.48 3.54
CA ARG A 169 -0.67 1.09 2.19
C ARG A 169 -1.19 2.10 1.16
N PRO A 170 -0.31 2.67 0.33
CA PRO A 170 -0.73 3.58 -0.72
C PRO A 170 -1.55 2.84 -1.78
N ALA A 171 -2.32 3.61 -2.55
CA ALA A 171 -3.06 3.11 -3.71
C ALA A 171 -2.10 2.47 -4.73
N LEU A 172 -2.55 1.40 -5.38
CA LEU A 172 -1.77 0.74 -6.42
C LEU A 172 -1.69 1.63 -7.65
N ILE A 173 -0.46 1.86 -8.10
CA ILE A 173 -0.20 2.45 -9.43
C ILE A 173 -0.35 1.34 -10.46
N ARG A 174 -0.98 1.65 -11.58
CA ARG A 174 -1.16 0.69 -12.68
C ARG A 174 0.22 0.20 -13.15
N LYS A 175 0.44 -1.12 -13.09
CA LYS A 175 1.66 -1.74 -13.63
C LYS A 175 1.76 -1.44 -15.14
N PRO A 176 2.97 -1.15 -15.67
CA PRO A 176 3.16 -1.01 -17.10
C PRO A 176 2.78 -2.32 -17.80
N THR A 177 2.12 -2.20 -18.95
CA THR A 177 1.66 -3.35 -19.73
C THR A 177 2.26 -3.32 -21.12
N MET A 178 2.97 -4.38 -21.52
CA MET A 178 3.38 -4.56 -22.92
C MET A 178 2.19 -5.11 -23.71
N ALA A 179 1.61 -4.26 -24.57
CA ALA A 179 0.49 -4.67 -25.40
C ALA A 179 1.01 -5.45 -26.62
N GLY A 180 0.79 -6.76 -26.62
CA GLY A 180 1.15 -7.64 -27.74
C GLY A 180 2.61 -8.08 -27.73
N THR A 181 3.05 -8.62 -28.87
CA THR A 181 4.39 -9.18 -29.05
C THR A 181 5.34 -8.12 -29.58
N LEU A 182 6.55 -8.08 -29.03
CA LEU A 182 7.61 -7.16 -29.45
C LEU A 182 8.67 -7.93 -30.24
N PRO A 183 9.15 -7.41 -31.38
CA PRO A 183 10.28 -8.00 -32.09
C PRO A 183 11.56 -7.80 -31.28
N ALA A 184 12.41 -8.81 -31.27
CA ALA A 184 13.70 -8.81 -30.60
C ALA A 184 14.74 -9.54 -31.45
N ARG A 185 16.02 -9.21 -31.28
CA ARG A 185 17.13 -9.89 -31.96
C ARG A 185 17.75 -10.90 -31.02
N VAL A 186 17.89 -12.16 -31.46
CA VAL A 186 18.64 -13.17 -30.69
C VAL A 186 20.11 -12.75 -30.61
N THR A 187 20.69 -12.82 -29.40
CA THR A 187 22.09 -12.47 -29.15
C THR A 187 22.89 -13.68 -28.65
N SER A 188 24.21 -13.61 -28.81
CA SER A 188 25.16 -14.64 -28.36
C SER A 188 26.36 -13.98 -27.71
N THR A 189 26.95 -14.68 -26.73
CA THR A 189 28.22 -14.30 -26.10
C THR A 189 29.41 -14.50 -27.03
N THR A 190 29.24 -15.26 -28.12
CA THR A 190 30.26 -15.48 -29.14
C THR A 190 30.06 -14.50 -30.30
N ALA A 191 31.13 -13.77 -30.67
CA ALA A 191 31.08 -12.86 -31.80
C ALA A 191 30.85 -13.63 -33.12
N ASN A 192 29.87 -13.18 -33.91
CA ASN A 192 29.45 -13.82 -35.17
C ASN A 192 29.06 -15.30 -35.02
N ASP A 193 28.44 -15.66 -33.89
CA ASP A 193 27.89 -17.00 -33.70
C ASP A 193 26.87 -17.33 -34.79
N THR A 194 27.00 -18.52 -35.37
CA THR A 194 26.05 -19.01 -36.39
C THR A 194 24.73 -19.44 -35.75
N TYR A 195 24.75 -19.77 -34.45
CA TYR A 195 23.57 -20.17 -33.68
C TYR A 195 23.34 -19.23 -32.49
N GLY A 196 22.13 -19.26 -31.95
CA GLY A 196 21.84 -18.60 -30.67
C GLY A 196 22.38 -19.45 -29.51
N HIS A 197 22.88 -18.79 -28.46
CA HIS A 197 23.26 -19.47 -27.24
C HIS A 197 21.99 -19.89 -26.47
N ILE A 198 21.86 -21.20 -26.22
CA ILE A 198 20.69 -21.81 -25.59
C ILE A 198 21.10 -22.44 -24.24
N ASP A 199 20.29 -22.26 -23.21
CA ASP A 199 20.52 -22.90 -21.91
C ASP A 199 19.95 -24.34 -21.82
N LYS A 200 20.17 -25.00 -20.68
CA LYS A 200 19.71 -26.38 -20.44
C LYS A 200 18.19 -26.57 -20.58
N ASP A 201 17.41 -25.50 -20.50
CA ASP A 201 15.94 -25.53 -20.58
C ASP A 201 15.44 -25.06 -21.96
N GLY A 202 16.34 -24.84 -22.93
CA GLY A 202 15.97 -24.40 -24.28
C GLY A 202 15.75 -22.89 -24.42
N ARG A 203 16.12 -22.07 -23.44
CA ARG A 203 15.93 -20.61 -23.46
C ARG A 203 17.13 -19.90 -24.09
N TYR A 204 16.88 -18.78 -24.76
CA TYR A 204 17.90 -17.94 -25.39
C TYR A 204 17.76 -16.47 -24.95
N ARG A 205 18.82 -15.69 -25.11
CA ARG A 205 18.83 -14.24 -24.80
C ARG A 205 18.48 -13.41 -26.03
N VAL A 206 17.86 -12.26 -25.80
CA VAL A 206 17.42 -11.35 -26.85
C VAL A 206 17.71 -9.90 -26.50
N ASN A 207 18.04 -9.09 -27.50
CA ASN A 207 18.07 -7.65 -27.40
C ASN A 207 16.73 -7.07 -27.92
N LEU A 208 16.06 -6.30 -27.05
CA LEU A 208 14.83 -5.58 -27.41
C LEU A 208 15.20 -4.30 -28.17
N MET A 209 14.51 -4.03 -29.27
CA MET A 209 14.85 -2.90 -30.17
C MET A 209 14.70 -1.51 -29.53
N PHE A 210 13.98 -1.40 -28.41
CA PHE A 210 13.83 -0.16 -27.66
C PHE A 210 14.86 -0.01 -26.54
N ASP A 211 15.63 -1.06 -26.25
CA ASP A 211 16.73 -0.99 -25.30
C ASP A 211 17.85 -0.12 -25.88
N ARG A 212 18.22 0.91 -25.12
CA ARG A 212 19.23 1.90 -25.50
C ARG A 212 20.48 1.81 -24.64
N ASP A 213 20.48 0.94 -23.64
CA ASP A 213 21.63 0.73 -22.79
C ASP A 213 22.72 -0.02 -23.56
N SER A 214 23.96 0.20 -23.14
CA SER A 214 25.13 -0.46 -23.73
C SER A 214 25.45 -1.72 -22.94
N TRP A 215 25.34 -2.86 -23.60
CA TRP A 215 25.58 -4.18 -23.02
C TRP A 215 26.72 -4.88 -23.76
N GLU A 216 27.40 -5.78 -23.06
CA GLU A 216 28.26 -6.75 -23.73
C GLU A 216 27.41 -7.73 -24.56
N SER A 217 27.90 -8.11 -25.74
CA SER A 217 27.17 -9.02 -26.63
C SER A 217 26.82 -10.32 -25.90
N GLY A 218 25.55 -10.71 -25.95
CA GLY A 218 25.04 -11.91 -25.28
C GLY A 218 24.72 -11.72 -23.80
N TYR A 219 24.83 -10.50 -23.27
CA TYR A 219 24.41 -10.12 -21.92
C TYR A 219 23.32 -9.04 -21.94
N GLU A 220 22.72 -8.81 -23.10
CA GLU A 220 21.49 -8.04 -23.21
C GLU A 220 20.38 -8.84 -22.52
N SER A 221 19.72 -8.21 -21.53
CA SER A 221 18.65 -8.74 -20.67
C SER A 221 19.02 -9.78 -19.60
#